data_AF-A0A7S3FAZ9-F1
#
_entry.id   AF-A0A7S3FAZ9-F1
#
_cell.length_a   1.000
_cell.length_b   1.000
_cell.length_c   1.000
_cell.angle_alpha   90.00
_cell.angle_beta   90.00
_cell.angle_gamma   90.00
#
_symmetry.space_group_name_H-M   'P 1'
#
loop_
_entity.id
_entity.type
_entity.pdbx_description
1 polymer ?
#
loop_
_entity_poly.entity_id
_entity_poly.type
_entity_poly.pdbx_seq_one_letter_code
_entity_poly.pdbx_strand_id
1 'polypeptide(L)'
;MMLSVISATGMPNAWQKVTVYDVLPEDCRDSISNNDVGNVPGDMYFNVKDKYLPVACADCMNDPRGCKGASTFDCTNPESTGNLVVRKLEVEIKGDFGTDYQLCDVWDHTKPCDYSCFSHHGGVGSGVGREAVCGGDKDHCNMAPEPSIFSRKPWDYWNYNTAALFGNTGQGFWYSLVAKDEGKYWRNAKAVKIINQQCQTRALDQLVASTGKQCFSACSQPTNQSSSCWVDCFFETVLGPDADKKLKPPGSQAGAMGLDDLAAAWLQGFGSDDPTAGGCPPCPASGPCPDTTANHTATDVLISPARPYPRPHVPRPTAWLS
;
A
#
# COMPACT_ATOMS: atom_id res chain seq x y z
N MET A 1 20.21 -20.07 22.45
CA MET A 1 21.06 -20.12 21.26
C MET A 1 21.17 -18.70 20.72
N MET A 2 22.36 -18.10 20.78
CA MET A 2 22.61 -16.78 20.20
C MET A 2 22.72 -16.94 18.68
N LEU A 3 21.77 -16.38 17.92
CA LEU A 3 21.97 -16.18 16.48
C LEU A 3 22.95 -15.03 16.30
N SER A 4 24.18 -15.36 15.87
CA SER A 4 25.12 -14.38 15.32
C SER A 4 24.50 -13.76 14.07
N VAL A 5 24.20 -12.46 14.14
CA VAL A 5 23.97 -11.64 12.97
C VAL A 5 25.32 -11.48 12.28
N ILE A 6 25.53 -12.19 11.18
CA ILE A 6 26.64 -11.89 10.27
C ILE A 6 26.27 -10.55 9.62
N SER A 7 26.90 -9.46 10.06
CA SER A 7 26.91 -8.22 9.30
C SER A 7 27.58 -8.51 7.96
N ALA A 8 26.77 -8.67 6.92
CA ALA A 8 27.26 -8.66 5.56
C ALA A 8 27.81 -7.26 5.27
N THR A 9 29.11 -7.07 5.45
CA THR A 9 29.86 -5.97 4.86
C THR A 9 29.91 -6.21 3.35
N GLY A 10 28.78 -6.00 2.67
CA GLY A 10 28.68 -6.03 1.23
C GLY A 10 29.63 -4.97 0.65
N MET A 11 30.38 -5.33 -0.38
CA MET A 11 31.27 -4.38 -1.04
C MET A 11 30.44 -3.17 -1.50
N PRO A 12 30.81 -1.93 -1.15
CA PRO A 12 30.18 -0.76 -1.72
C PRO A 12 30.29 -0.89 -3.25
N ASN A 13 29.16 -0.77 -3.95
CA ASN A 13 28.97 -0.97 -5.39
C ASN A 13 28.62 -2.38 -5.90
N ALA A 14 28.51 -3.41 -5.07
CA ALA A 14 28.04 -4.72 -5.56
C ALA A 14 26.54 -4.68 -5.91
N TRP A 15 26.16 -5.29 -7.03
CA TRP A 15 24.75 -5.52 -7.38
C TRP A 15 24.17 -6.63 -6.51
N GLN A 16 22.99 -6.39 -5.96
CA GLN A 16 22.27 -7.32 -5.10
C GLN A 16 20.87 -7.53 -5.68
N LYS A 17 20.50 -8.79 -5.88
CA LYS A 17 19.13 -9.14 -6.24
C LYS A 17 18.23 -9.00 -5.01
N VAL A 18 17.15 -8.25 -5.16
CA VAL A 18 16.08 -8.11 -4.18
C VAL A 18 14.75 -8.55 -4.77
N THR A 19 13.83 -8.95 -3.89
CA THR A 19 12.43 -9.19 -4.23
C THR A 19 11.60 -8.06 -3.64
N VAL A 20 10.84 -7.41 -4.51
CA VAL A 20 9.97 -6.28 -4.17
C VAL A 20 8.60 -6.50 -4.79
N TYR A 21 7.62 -5.72 -4.33
CA TYR A 21 6.22 -5.86 -4.68
C TYR A 21 5.61 -4.49 -4.92
N ASP A 22 4.56 -4.43 -5.71
CA ASP A 22 3.75 -3.24 -5.88
C ASP A 22 2.30 -3.59 -6.20
N VAL A 23 1.43 -2.62 -5.99
CA VAL A 23 0.02 -2.63 -6.36
C VAL A 23 -0.22 -1.56 -7.40
N LEU A 24 -1.00 -1.89 -8.43
CA LEU A 24 -1.29 -0.96 -9.53
C LEU A 24 -2.57 -1.36 -10.26
N PRO A 25 -3.15 -0.46 -11.07
CA PRO A 25 -4.25 -0.79 -11.95
C PRO A 25 -3.87 -1.92 -12.91
N GLU A 26 -4.80 -2.83 -13.17
CA GLU A 26 -4.55 -4.01 -14.00
C GLU A 26 -3.99 -3.68 -15.40
N ASP A 27 -4.45 -2.58 -16.01
CA ASP A 27 -4.01 -2.12 -17.34
C ASP A 27 -2.57 -1.56 -17.33
N CYS A 28 -1.99 -1.33 -16.15
CA CYS A 28 -0.64 -0.76 -15.98
C CYS A 28 0.44 -1.80 -15.67
N ARG A 29 0.08 -3.09 -15.66
CA ARG A 29 0.93 -4.21 -15.19
C ARG A 29 2.22 -4.46 -15.94
N ASP A 30 2.38 -3.87 -17.12
CA ASP A 30 3.60 -3.97 -17.92
C ASP A 30 4.58 -2.83 -17.63
N SER A 31 4.19 -1.78 -16.90
CA SER A 31 5.07 -0.66 -16.52
C SER A 31 5.87 -0.99 -15.27
N ILE A 32 7.20 -1.00 -15.34
CA ILE A 32 8.07 -1.28 -14.18
C ILE A 32 8.82 -0.03 -13.72
N SER A 33 9.25 0.81 -14.65
CA SER A 33 10.00 2.02 -14.34
C SER A 33 9.07 3.14 -13.86
N ASN A 34 9.63 4.03 -13.05
CA ASN A 34 8.92 5.09 -12.35
C ASN A 34 7.80 4.56 -11.43
N ASN A 35 7.98 3.39 -10.82
CA ASN A 35 7.05 2.88 -9.82
C ASN A 35 7.69 2.90 -8.42
N ASP A 36 6.83 3.08 -7.43
CA ASP A 36 7.14 2.76 -6.04
C ASP A 36 6.96 1.25 -5.84
N VAL A 37 7.99 0.60 -5.31
CA VAL A 37 7.96 -0.83 -4.99
C VAL A 37 8.40 -1.04 -3.56
N GLY A 38 7.77 -1.96 -2.83
CA GLY A 38 8.07 -2.26 -1.44
C GLY A 38 8.74 -3.63 -1.24
N ASN A 39 9.51 -3.79 -0.18
CA ASN A 39 9.67 -5.13 0.39
C ASN A 39 8.33 -5.61 1.00
N VAL A 40 8.27 -6.82 1.56
CA VAL A 40 6.99 -7.39 2.05
C VAL A 40 6.26 -6.46 3.03
N PRO A 41 6.87 -5.99 4.13
CA PRO A 41 6.19 -5.04 5.02
C PRO A 41 5.93 -3.68 4.33
N GLY A 42 6.82 -3.29 3.41
CA GLY A 42 6.72 -2.10 2.57
C GLY A 42 5.40 -2.01 1.82
N ASP A 43 5.08 -3.04 1.05
CA ASP A 43 3.88 -3.07 0.20
C ASP A 43 2.62 -3.48 0.98
N MET A 44 2.77 -4.33 2.01
CA MET A 44 1.69 -4.67 2.94
C MET A 44 1.07 -3.44 3.63
N TYR A 45 1.88 -2.39 3.86
CA TYR A 45 1.37 -1.15 4.43
C TYR A 45 0.19 -0.60 3.65
N PHE A 46 0.29 -0.49 2.31
CA PHE A 46 -0.80 0.05 1.49
C PHE A 46 -2.03 -0.87 1.55
N ASN A 47 -1.80 -2.17 1.49
CA ASN A 47 -2.89 -3.15 1.56
C ASN A 47 -3.70 -3.08 2.85
N VAL A 48 -3.02 -2.92 3.99
CA VAL A 48 -3.64 -2.79 5.31
C VAL A 48 -4.24 -1.41 5.51
N LYS A 49 -3.52 -0.35 5.10
CA LYS A 49 -3.98 1.05 5.20
C LYS A 49 -5.29 1.25 4.45
N ASP A 50 -5.39 0.73 3.24
CA ASP A 50 -6.55 0.97 2.37
C ASP A 50 -7.86 0.38 2.91
N LYS A 51 -7.78 -0.52 3.90
CA LYS A 51 -8.98 -1.09 4.55
C LYS A 51 -9.85 -0.05 5.26
N TYR A 52 -9.33 1.12 5.63
CA TYR A 52 -10.17 2.18 6.19
C TYR A 52 -10.86 3.07 5.14
N LEU A 53 -10.44 3.02 3.88
CA LEU A 53 -10.90 3.95 2.85
C LEU A 53 -12.42 3.94 2.67
N PRO A 54 -13.15 2.81 2.73
CA PRO A 54 -14.61 2.85 2.63
C PRO A 54 -15.28 3.78 3.66
N VAL A 55 -14.71 3.90 4.85
CA VAL A 55 -15.22 4.78 5.93
C VAL A 55 -14.67 6.19 5.77
N ALA A 56 -13.36 6.35 5.57
CA ALA A 56 -12.72 7.66 5.47
C ALA A 56 -13.18 8.44 4.23
N CYS A 57 -13.29 7.77 3.09
CA CYS A 57 -13.70 8.38 1.83
C CYS A 57 -15.18 8.77 1.83
N ALA A 58 -16.04 7.98 2.48
CA ALA A 58 -17.43 8.36 2.68
C ALA A 58 -17.57 9.66 3.48
N ASP A 59 -16.70 9.91 4.47
CA ASP A 59 -16.69 11.16 5.24
C ASP A 59 -16.08 12.32 4.43
N CYS A 60 -14.86 12.15 3.88
CA CYS A 60 -14.15 13.26 3.23
C CYS A 60 -14.77 13.70 1.90
N MET A 61 -15.44 12.80 1.17
CA MET A 61 -16.14 13.16 -0.07
C MET A 61 -17.37 14.04 0.19
N ASN A 62 -17.89 14.03 1.42
CA ASN A 62 -18.97 14.92 1.86
C ASN A 62 -18.44 16.22 2.50
N ASP A 63 -17.13 16.35 2.72
CA ASP A 63 -16.51 17.57 3.26
C ASP A 63 -16.23 18.58 2.12
N PRO A 64 -16.67 19.85 2.24
CA PRO A 64 -16.40 20.87 1.23
C PRO A 64 -14.90 21.16 1.00
N ARG A 65 -14.02 20.75 1.92
CA ARG A 65 -12.56 20.87 1.78
C ARG A 65 -11.97 19.74 0.92
N GLY A 66 -12.71 18.66 0.71
CA GLY A 66 -12.31 17.46 -0.02
C GLY A 66 -11.32 16.57 0.72
N CYS A 67 -10.91 15.49 0.05
CA CYS A 67 -10.01 14.46 0.57
C CYS A 67 -8.53 14.86 0.43
N LYS A 68 -8.07 15.80 1.27
CA LYS A 68 -6.72 16.38 1.19
C LYS A 68 -5.80 16.03 2.36
N GLY A 69 -6.31 15.31 3.36
CA GLY A 69 -5.50 14.86 4.49
C GLY A 69 -4.65 13.63 4.14
N ALA A 70 -3.53 13.44 4.84
CA ALA A 70 -2.63 12.29 4.67
C ALA A 70 -3.33 10.93 4.85
N SER A 71 -4.42 10.88 5.60
CA SER A 71 -5.24 9.66 5.77
C SER A 71 -6.35 9.52 4.73
N THR A 72 -6.51 10.48 3.83
CA THR A 72 -7.63 10.54 2.86
C THR A 72 -7.20 10.77 1.43
N PHE A 73 -5.90 11.01 1.16
CA PHE A 73 -5.43 11.31 -0.19
C PHE A 73 -5.68 10.15 -1.17
N ASP A 74 -5.65 8.90 -0.67
CA ASP A 74 -5.92 7.71 -1.49
C ASP A 74 -7.37 7.55 -1.92
N CYS A 75 -8.30 8.36 -1.39
CA CYS A 75 -9.69 8.34 -1.83
C CYS A 75 -9.89 8.68 -3.31
N THR A 76 -8.88 9.30 -3.93
CA THR A 76 -8.84 9.57 -5.38
C THR A 76 -7.68 8.87 -6.09
N ASN A 77 -6.94 8.02 -5.39
CA ASN A 77 -5.79 7.31 -5.95
C ASN A 77 -6.27 6.09 -6.76
N PRO A 78 -5.95 6.00 -8.06
CA PRO A 78 -6.26 4.82 -8.87
C PRO A 78 -5.55 3.54 -8.38
N GLU A 79 -4.50 3.64 -7.56
CA GLU A 79 -3.80 2.48 -6.99
C GLU A 79 -4.50 1.89 -5.76
N SER A 80 -5.48 2.61 -5.20
CA SER A 80 -6.28 2.15 -4.07
C SER A 80 -7.71 1.79 -4.47
N THR A 81 -8.08 1.96 -5.74
CA THR A 81 -9.45 1.77 -6.22
C THR A 81 -9.52 1.07 -7.57
N GLY A 82 -10.53 0.20 -7.76
CA GLY A 82 -10.79 -0.47 -9.04
C GLY A 82 -10.19 -1.87 -9.15
N ASN A 83 -9.91 -2.28 -10.40
CA ASN A 83 -9.32 -3.59 -10.69
C ASN A 83 -7.81 -3.49 -10.55
N LEU A 84 -7.30 -3.97 -9.42
CA LEU A 84 -5.89 -3.90 -9.06
C LEU A 84 -5.21 -5.26 -9.21
N VAL A 85 -3.92 -5.22 -9.52
CA VAL A 85 -3.02 -6.36 -9.48
C VAL A 85 -1.90 -6.12 -8.48
N VAL A 86 -1.35 -7.19 -7.94
CA VAL A 86 -0.12 -7.17 -7.14
C VAL A 86 0.95 -7.91 -7.93
N ARG A 87 2.13 -7.31 -8.06
CA ARG A 87 3.27 -7.96 -8.70
C ARG A 87 4.30 -8.36 -7.68
N LYS A 88 4.93 -9.50 -7.95
CA LYS A 88 6.19 -9.90 -7.34
C LYS A 88 7.29 -9.64 -8.37
N LEU A 89 8.20 -8.74 -8.04
CA LEU A 89 9.31 -8.34 -8.90
C LEU A 89 10.64 -8.89 -8.37
N GLU A 90 11.52 -9.27 -9.27
CA GLU A 90 12.96 -9.40 -8.98
C GLU A 90 13.68 -8.20 -9.60
N VAL A 91 14.49 -7.50 -8.81
CA VAL A 91 15.27 -6.33 -9.25
C VAL A 91 16.70 -6.46 -8.74
N GLU A 92 17.69 -6.04 -9.53
CA GLU A 92 19.05 -5.84 -9.02
C GLU A 92 19.22 -4.39 -8.59
N ILE A 93 19.56 -4.16 -7.33
CA ILE A 93 19.91 -2.84 -6.79
C ILE A 93 21.39 -2.80 -6.44
N LYS A 94 22.01 -1.64 -6.58
CA LYS A 94 23.41 -1.44 -6.20
C LYS A 94 23.54 -1.31 -4.68
N GLY A 95 24.62 -1.77 -4.06
CA GLY A 95 24.77 -1.70 -2.59
C GLY A 95 24.77 -0.28 -2.00
N ASP A 96 25.03 0.73 -2.84
CA ASP A 96 24.90 2.16 -2.54
C ASP A 96 23.56 2.75 -3.03
N PHE A 97 22.52 1.92 -3.21
CA PHE A 97 21.15 2.38 -3.46
C PHE A 97 20.81 3.43 -2.42
N GLY A 98 20.64 4.67 -2.86
CA GLY A 98 20.67 5.84 -1.98
C GLY A 98 19.58 5.82 -0.91
N THR A 99 19.61 6.83 -0.04
CA THR A 99 18.50 7.16 0.87
C THR A 99 17.57 8.22 0.28
N ASP A 100 17.85 8.66 -0.96
CA ASP A 100 17.12 9.72 -1.64
C ASP A 100 15.94 9.15 -2.43
N TYR A 101 15.03 8.51 -1.71
CA TYR A 101 13.78 7.99 -2.28
C TYR A 101 13.03 9.10 -3.04
N GLN A 102 12.41 8.71 -4.15
CA GLN A 102 11.51 9.58 -4.90
C GLN A 102 10.13 8.94 -4.87
N LEU A 103 9.12 9.72 -4.54
CA LEU A 103 7.73 9.28 -4.66
C LEU A 103 7.41 9.12 -6.13
N CYS A 104 7.07 7.91 -6.55
CA CYS A 104 6.77 7.57 -7.92
C CYS A 104 5.30 7.17 -8.04
N ASP A 105 4.48 8.10 -8.54
CA ASP A 105 3.02 7.97 -8.56
C ASP A 105 2.46 8.44 -9.92
N VAL A 106 1.21 8.07 -10.21
CA VAL A 106 0.43 8.52 -11.38
C VAL A 106 0.03 9.97 -11.18
N TRP A 107 0.90 10.90 -11.58
CA TRP A 107 0.63 12.33 -11.46
C TRP A 107 -0.31 12.85 -12.56
N ASP A 108 -1.10 13.87 -12.23
CA ASP A 108 -2.18 14.46 -13.06
C ASP A 108 -3.42 13.55 -13.27
N HIS A 109 -3.37 12.24 -12.97
CA HIS A 109 -4.47 11.28 -13.22
C HIS A 109 -5.12 11.41 -14.62
N THR A 110 -4.46 12.08 -15.57
CA THR A 110 -5.02 12.40 -16.90
C THR A 110 -4.74 11.31 -17.91
N LYS A 111 -3.71 10.50 -17.66
CA LYS A 111 -3.39 9.34 -18.48
C LYS A 111 -3.23 8.11 -17.59
N PRO A 112 -3.94 7.01 -17.90
CA PRO A 112 -3.67 5.73 -17.27
C PRO A 112 -2.20 5.37 -17.43
N CYS A 113 -1.59 4.88 -16.35
CA CYS A 113 -0.24 4.32 -16.33
C CYS A 113 0.90 5.30 -16.65
N ASP A 114 0.67 6.61 -16.59
CA ASP A 114 1.70 7.64 -16.78
C ASP A 114 2.34 7.98 -15.43
N TYR A 115 3.26 7.13 -14.98
CA TYR A 115 3.94 7.28 -13.71
C TYR A 115 5.12 8.25 -13.79
N SER A 116 5.26 9.08 -12.75
CA SER A 116 6.36 10.03 -12.64
C SER A 116 6.90 10.10 -11.22
N CYS A 117 8.22 10.22 -11.10
CA CYS A 117 8.89 10.33 -9.82
C CYS A 117 9.24 11.76 -9.48
N PHE A 118 9.04 12.14 -8.22
CA PHE A 118 9.40 13.45 -7.70
C PHE A 118 10.09 13.35 -6.35
N SER A 119 11.01 14.28 -6.12
CA SER A 119 11.60 14.49 -4.81
C SER A 119 10.57 15.12 -3.87
N HIS A 120 10.56 14.70 -2.60
CA HIS A 120 9.89 15.45 -1.54
C HIS A 120 10.31 16.93 -1.56
N HIS A 121 9.39 17.84 -1.24
CA HIS A 121 9.69 19.27 -1.17
C HIS A 121 10.82 19.54 -0.16
N GLY A 122 12.00 19.91 -0.65
CA GLY A 122 13.20 20.15 0.16
C GLY A 122 14.24 19.02 0.16
N GLY A 123 13.95 17.88 -0.46
CA GLY A 123 14.92 16.81 -0.69
C GLY A 123 15.94 17.22 -1.75
N VAL A 124 17.19 17.47 -1.34
CA VAL A 124 18.31 17.83 -2.24
C VAL A 124 19.00 16.57 -2.84
N GLY A 125 18.30 15.44 -2.82
CA GLY A 125 18.84 14.12 -3.14
C GLY A 125 19.00 13.86 -4.64
N SER A 126 20.00 13.06 -5.00
CA SER A 126 20.36 12.75 -6.40
C SER A 126 19.38 11.80 -7.13
N GLY A 127 18.33 11.34 -6.43
CA GLY A 127 17.08 10.96 -7.06
C GLY A 127 16.84 9.48 -7.34
N VAL A 128 17.40 8.58 -6.52
CA VAL A 128 16.95 7.18 -6.37
C VAL A 128 17.32 6.73 -4.96
N GLY A 129 16.43 6.00 -4.31
CA GLY A 129 16.78 5.43 -3.03
C GLY A 129 15.69 4.55 -2.43
N ARG A 130 15.95 4.16 -1.20
CA ARG A 130 14.96 3.52 -0.33
C ARG A 130 14.57 4.43 0.81
N GLU A 131 13.32 4.34 1.22
CA GLU A 131 12.78 5.02 2.37
C GLU A 131 12.02 4.02 3.25
N ALA A 132 12.08 4.19 4.56
CA ALA A 132 11.27 3.39 5.46
C ALA A 132 9.81 3.79 5.29
N VAL A 133 8.87 2.83 5.32
CA VAL A 133 7.45 3.15 5.23
C VAL A 133 7.06 4.22 6.26
N CYS A 134 6.36 5.23 5.78
CA CYS A 134 5.74 6.27 6.60
C CYS A 134 4.36 6.59 6.02
N GLY A 135 3.40 6.97 6.86
CA GLY A 135 2.11 7.47 6.37
C GLY A 135 2.11 8.97 6.11
N GLY A 136 3.29 9.54 5.87
CA GLY A 136 3.61 10.96 5.89
C GLY A 136 2.77 11.81 4.93
N ASP A 137 3.01 13.12 4.95
CA ASP A 137 2.47 14.02 3.93
C ASP A 137 3.52 14.30 2.85
N LYS A 138 3.13 15.06 1.82
CA LYS A 138 4.00 15.43 0.70
C LYS A 138 5.30 16.14 1.11
N ASP A 139 5.38 16.69 2.32
CA ASP A 139 6.49 17.50 2.80
C ASP A 139 7.41 16.72 3.77
N HIS A 140 6.93 15.69 4.47
CA HIS A 140 7.74 14.93 5.45
C HIS A 140 7.36 13.45 5.55
N CYS A 141 8.39 12.58 5.57
CA CYS A 141 8.26 11.16 5.92
C CYS A 141 8.59 10.91 7.41
N ASN A 142 7.90 11.63 8.31
CA ASN A 142 8.02 11.43 9.76
C ASN A 142 6.80 10.66 10.28
N MET A 143 6.78 9.33 10.13
CA MET A 143 5.59 8.51 10.41
C MET A 143 4.37 9.08 9.64
N ALA A 144 3.15 8.56 9.81
CA ALA A 144 2.03 9.42 9.41
C ALA A 144 2.08 10.70 10.26
N PRO A 145 1.65 11.88 9.76
CA PRO A 145 1.52 13.03 10.64
C PRO A 145 0.67 12.59 11.85
N GLU A 146 1.12 12.90 13.07
CA GLU A 146 0.32 12.61 14.25
C GLU A 146 -1.10 13.11 14.02
N PRO A 147 -2.14 12.31 14.34
CA PRO A 147 -3.53 12.69 14.13
C PRO A 147 -3.76 14.11 14.58
N SER A 148 -4.18 14.96 13.64
CA SER A 148 -4.45 16.36 13.93
C SER A 148 -5.37 16.45 15.14
N ILE A 149 -5.00 17.28 16.12
CA ILE A 149 -5.81 17.51 17.32
C ILE A 149 -7.24 17.97 16.99
N PHE A 150 -7.47 18.45 15.76
CA PHE A 150 -8.74 18.95 15.24
C PHE A 150 -9.57 17.92 14.47
N SER A 151 -8.95 16.87 13.92
CA SER A 151 -9.64 15.80 13.17
C SER A 151 -10.01 14.65 14.09
N ARG A 152 -9.00 14.08 14.79
CA ARG A 152 -9.11 12.92 15.70
C ARG A 152 -10.03 11.81 15.18
N LYS A 153 -10.10 11.62 13.87
CA LYS A 153 -10.91 10.57 13.26
C LYS A 153 -10.17 9.23 13.41
N PRO A 154 -10.89 8.10 13.50
CA PRO A 154 -10.27 6.78 13.65
C PRO A 154 -9.16 6.49 12.62
N TRP A 155 -9.40 6.84 11.35
CA TRP A 155 -8.45 6.61 10.26
C TRP A 155 -7.14 7.37 10.37
N ASP A 156 -7.10 8.48 11.12
CA ASP A 156 -5.83 9.16 11.38
C ASP A 156 -4.93 8.30 12.28
N TYR A 157 -5.52 7.67 13.30
CA TYR A 157 -4.79 6.76 14.17
C TYR A 157 -4.42 5.46 13.45
N TRP A 158 -5.34 4.89 12.67
CA TRP A 158 -5.04 3.69 11.88
C TRP A 158 -3.92 3.92 10.88
N ASN A 159 -3.91 5.05 10.15
CA ASN A 159 -2.83 5.38 9.22
C ASN A 159 -1.47 5.46 9.95
N TYR A 160 -1.41 6.21 11.06
CA TYR A 160 -0.19 6.30 11.88
C TYR A 160 0.28 4.95 12.39
N ASN A 161 -0.63 4.19 13.01
CA ASN A 161 -0.31 2.93 13.66
C ASN A 161 0.10 1.85 12.63
N THR A 162 -0.49 1.88 11.43
CA THR A 162 -0.11 1.02 10.32
C THR A 162 1.31 1.35 9.86
N ALA A 163 1.65 2.63 9.69
CA ALA A 163 3.02 3.04 9.37
C ALA A 163 4.03 2.64 10.47
N ALA A 164 3.64 2.75 11.75
CA ALA A 164 4.45 2.33 12.89
C ALA A 164 4.75 0.82 12.90
N LEU A 165 3.74 0.01 12.57
CA LEU A 165 3.84 -1.44 12.54
C LEU A 165 4.69 -1.90 11.35
N PHE A 166 4.37 -1.45 10.13
CA PHE A 166 5.00 -1.97 8.91
C PHE A 166 6.34 -1.33 8.59
N GLY A 167 6.51 -0.02 8.83
CA GLY A 167 7.76 0.67 8.54
C GLY A 167 8.83 0.45 9.58
N ASN A 168 8.62 1.02 10.76
CA ASN A 168 9.66 1.03 11.79
C ASN A 168 9.82 -0.33 12.47
N THR A 169 8.74 -0.84 13.07
CA THR A 169 8.78 -2.14 13.76
C THR A 169 9.05 -3.27 12.76
N GLY A 170 8.43 -3.16 11.58
CA GLY A 170 8.49 -4.18 10.55
C GLY A 170 9.64 -4.09 9.57
N GLN A 171 10.46 -3.03 9.65
CA GLN A 171 11.55 -2.80 8.70
C GLN A 171 11.07 -2.79 7.24
N GLY A 172 9.88 -2.22 7.02
CA GLY A 172 9.30 -1.99 5.70
C GLY A 172 10.03 -0.87 4.99
N PHE A 173 10.38 -1.11 3.74
CA PHE A 173 11.05 -0.14 2.87
C PHE A 173 10.33 -0.06 1.52
N TRP A 174 10.20 1.17 1.03
CA TRP A 174 9.91 1.47 -0.35
C TRP A 174 11.19 1.77 -1.12
N TYR A 175 11.15 1.55 -2.43
CA TYR A 175 12.24 1.73 -3.38
C TYR A 175 11.68 2.44 -4.61
N SER A 176 12.40 3.45 -5.10
CA SER A 176 12.00 4.16 -6.31
C SER A 176 12.74 3.63 -7.54
N LEU A 177 12.01 3.07 -8.50
CA LEU A 177 12.61 2.55 -9.75
C LEU A 177 12.65 3.62 -10.84
N VAL A 178 13.27 4.78 -10.55
CA VAL A 178 13.28 5.93 -11.46
C VAL A 178 13.96 5.57 -12.80
N ALA A 179 13.24 5.77 -13.91
CA ALA A 179 13.65 5.30 -15.24
C ALA A 179 15.01 5.84 -15.69
N LYS A 180 15.30 7.12 -15.42
CA LYS A 180 16.55 7.78 -15.83
C LYS A 180 17.81 7.19 -15.16
N ASP A 181 17.63 6.41 -14.10
CA ASP A 181 18.68 5.88 -13.25
C ASP A 181 18.81 4.34 -13.36
N GLU A 182 18.07 3.72 -14.29
CA GLU A 182 18.28 2.33 -14.68
C GLU A 182 19.70 2.11 -15.21
N GLY A 183 20.31 0.99 -14.84
CA GLY A 183 21.72 0.66 -15.12
C GLY A 183 22.72 1.33 -14.18
N LYS A 184 22.32 2.43 -13.49
CA LYS A 184 23.16 3.15 -12.53
C LYS A 184 22.93 2.70 -11.09
N TYR A 185 21.68 2.67 -10.64
CA TYR A 185 21.32 2.31 -9.26
C TYR A 185 20.48 1.04 -9.18
N TRP A 186 19.62 0.78 -10.17
CA TRP A 186 18.86 -0.46 -10.30
C TRP A 186 18.93 -0.98 -11.73
N ARG A 187 18.65 -2.27 -11.96
CA ARG A 187 18.57 -2.87 -13.30
C ARG A 187 17.88 -4.25 -13.26
N ASN A 188 17.67 -4.83 -14.44
CA ASN A 188 17.20 -6.22 -14.61
C ASN A 188 15.88 -6.51 -13.88
N ALA A 189 15.02 -5.50 -13.78
CA ALA A 189 13.72 -5.65 -13.15
C ALA A 189 12.81 -6.54 -14.00
N LYS A 190 12.18 -7.52 -13.37
CA LYS A 190 11.24 -8.43 -14.04
C LYS A 190 10.08 -8.78 -13.13
N ALA A 191 8.88 -8.86 -13.69
CA ALA A 191 7.73 -9.45 -13.02
C ALA A 191 7.86 -10.98 -13.00
N VAL A 192 7.98 -11.54 -11.80
CA VAL A 192 8.04 -12.99 -11.57
C VAL A 192 6.63 -13.59 -11.55
N LYS A 193 5.69 -12.86 -10.92
CA LYS A 193 4.28 -13.25 -10.87
C LYS A 193 3.43 -12.00 -10.73
N ILE A 194 2.33 -11.94 -11.48
CA ILE A 194 1.31 -10.90 -11.38
C ILE A 194 0.02 -11.61 -11.00
N ILE A 195 -0.63 -11.19 -9.92
CA ILE A 195 -1.87 -11.80 -9.43
C ILE A 195 -2.93 -10.74 -9.17
N ASN A 196 -4.20 -11.12 -9.23
CA ASN A 196 -5.29 -10.23 -8.85
C ASN A 196 -5.20 -9.86 -7.36
N GLN A 197 -5.39 -8.58 -7.03
CA GLN A 197 -5.23 -8.07 -5.66
C GLN A 197 -6.30 -8.61 -4.71
N GLN A 198 -7.55 -8.78 -5.14
CA GLN A 198 -8.60 -9.36 -4.29
C GLN A 198 -8.30 -10.82 -3.93
N CYS A 199 -7.73 -11.60 -4.85
CA CYS A 199 -7.25 -12.94 -4.53
C CYS A 199 -6.14 -12.89 -3.48
N GLN A 200 -5.17 -11.99 -3.67
CA GLN A 200 -3.99 -11.86 -2.82
C GLN A 200 -4.38 -11.51 -1.38
N THR A 201 -5.31 -10.58 -1.17
CA THR A 201 -5.74 -10.13 0.16
C THR A 201 -6.60 -11.13 0.91
N ARG A 202 -7.23 -12.08 0.21
CA ARG A 202 -8.15 -13.05 0.81
C ARG A 202 -7.55 -13.79 2.02
N ALA A 203 -6.31 -14.25 1.91
CA ALA A 203 -5.65 -14.98 2.98
C ALA A 203 -5.38 -14.08 4.21
N LEU A 204 -4.95 -12.84 3.97
CA LEU A 204 -4.76 -11.84 5.02
C LEU A 204 -6.09 -11.53 5.72
N ASP A 205 -7.15 -11.24 4.95
CA ASP A 205 -8.48 -10.94 5.48
C ASP A 205 -9.04 -12.10 6.31
N GLN A 206 -8.87 -13.34 5.85
CA GLN A 206 -9.27 -14.54 6.58
C GLN A 206 -8.50 -14.73 7.88
N LEU A 207 -7.17 -14.50 7.85
CA LEU A 207 -6.34 -14.57 9.05
C LEU A 207 -6.79 -13.52 10.08
N VAL A 208 -6.99 -12.28 9.67
CA VAL A 208 -7.43 -11.19 10.56
C VAL A 208 -8.82 -11.49 11.12
N ALA A 209 -9.77 -11.87 10.26
CA ALA A 209 -11.14 -12.17 10.69
C ALA A 209 -11.22 -13.35 11.66
N SER A 210 -10.41 -14.40 11.43
CA SER A 210 -10.37 -15.57 12.32
C SER A 210 -9.68 -15.26 13.65
N THR A 211 -8.64 -14.44 13.66
CA THR A 211 -7.96 -13.97 14.87
C THR A 211 -8.87 -13.08 15.71
N GLY A 212 -9.54 -12.12 15.07
CA GLY A 212 -10.46 -11.16 15.69
C GLY A 212 -11.90 -11.67 15.85
N LYS A 213 -12.14 -12.99 15.74
CA LYS A 213 -13.46 -13.59 15.54
C LYS A 213 -14.56 -13.03 16.44
N GLN A 214 -14.26 -12.76 17.72
CA GLN A 214 -15.22 -12.22 18.66
C GLN A 214 -15.74 -10.83 18.25
N CYS A 215 -14.87 -9.94 17.77
CA CYS A 215 -15.25 -8.61 17.31
C CYS A 215 -16.08 -8.71 16.03
N PHE A 216 -15.57 -9.41 15.02
CA PHE A 216 -16.26 -9.56 13.74
C PHE A 216 -17.65 -10.20 13.89
N SER A 217 -17.78 -11.22 14.75
CA SER A 217 -19.07 -11.89 15.00
C SER A 217 -20.09 -10.99 15.72
N ALA A 218 -19.65 -9.91 16.35
CA ALA A 218 -20.53 -8.94 17.01
C ALA A 218 -21.05 -7.86 16.05
N CYS A 219 -20.46 -7.73 14.86
CA CYS A 219 -20.96 -6.81 13.83
C CYS A 219 -22.29 -7.29 13.25
N SER A 220 -23.20 -6.33 12.96
CA SER A 220 -24.47 -6.62 12.28
C SER A 220 -24.30 -7.17 10.87
N GLN A 221 -23.17 -6.82 10.22
CA GLN A 221 -22.77 -7.27 8.89
C GLN A 221 -21.33 -7.81 8.96
N PRO A 222 -21.10 -9.03 9.50
CA PRO A 222 -19.77 -9.54 9.83
C PRO A 222 -18.85 -9.77 8.62
N THR A 223 -19.40 -9.77 7.40
CA THR A 223 -18.65 -9.90 6.14
C THR A 223 -18.55 -8.59 5.36
N ASN A 224 -19.25 -7.53 5.77
CA ASN A 224 -19.24 -6.27 5.04
C ASN A 224 -17.97 -5.47 5.37
N GLN A 225 -16.92 -5.65 4.55
CA GLN A 225 -15.64 -4.96 4.70
C GLN A 225 -15.72 -3.43 4.57
N SER A 226 -16.85 -2.90 4.09
CA SER A 226 -17.09 -1.44 4.02
C SER A 226 -17.78 -0.86 5.26
N SER A 227 -18.26 -1.70 6.18
CA SER A 227 -18.95 -1.23 7.38
C SER A 227 -17.95 -0.72 8.42
N SER A 228 -18.31 0.35 9.14
CA SER A 228 -17.46 0.90 10.22
C SER A 228 -17.11 -0.17 11.26
N CYS A 229 -18.07 -1.03 11.65
CA CYS A 229 -17.81 -2.10 12.62
C CYS A 229 -16.74 -3.08 12.12
N TRP A 230 -16.80 -3.51 10.86
CA TRP A 230 -15.81 -4.43 10.31
C TRP A 230 -14.42 -3.79 10.25
N VAL A 231 -14.34 -2.53 9.78
CA VAL A 231 -13.09 -1.77 9.69
C VAL A 231 -12.48 -1.56 11.08
N ASP A 232 -13.28 -1.18 12.07
CA ASP A 232 -12.85 -1.06 13.47
C ASP A 232 -12.28 -2.39 13.97
N CYS A 233 -13.01 -3.50 13.78
CA CYS A 233 -12.54 -4.83 14.18
C CYS A 233 -11.25 -5.25 13.48
N PHE A 234 -11.10 -4.92 12.19
CA PHE A 234 -9.90 -5.20 11.43
C PHE A 234 -8.68 -4.51 12.05
N PHE A 235 -8.75 -3.20 12.27
CA PHE A 235 -7.64 -2.45 12.83
C PHE A 235 -7.38 -2.74 14.31
N GLU A 236 -8.41 -2.98 15.13
CA GLU A 236 -8.23 -3.44 16.51
C GLU A 236 -7.52 -4.80 16.57
N THR A 237 -7.79 -5.70 15.61
CA THR A 237 -7.12 -7.00 15.55
C THR A 237 -5.68 -6.84 15.07
N VAL A 238 -5.45 -6.11 13.98
CA VAL A 238 -4.12 -5.96 13.38
C VAL A 238 -3.18 -5.13 14.24
N LEU A 239 -3.67 -4.03 14.82
CA LEU A 239 -2.85 -3.03 15.53
C LEU A 239 -2.98 -3.09 17.05
N GLY A 240 -3.88 -3.94 17.56
CA GLY A 240 -4.17 -4.13 18.97
C GLY A 240 -5.20 -3.14 19.54
N PRO A 241 -5.56 -3.29 20.82
CA PRO A 241 -6.66 -2.53 21.43
C PRO A 241 -6.51 -1.02 21.35
N ASP A 242 -7.62 -0.30 21.14
CA ASP A 242 -7.70 1.17 21.05
C ASP A 242 -6.94 1.77 19.85
N ALA A 243 -6.83 1.03 18.75
CA ALA A 243 -6.12 1.46 17.54
C ALA A 243 -6.76 2.67 16.86
N ASP A 244 -8.04 2.94 17.16
CA ASP A 244 -8.86 4.04 16.66
C ASP A 244 -8.62 5.38 17.37
N LYS A 245 -7.94 5.37 18.53
CA LYS A 245 -7.83 6.57 19.38
C LYS A 245 -6.50 6.70 20.13
N LYS A 246 -5.62 5.71 20.07
CA LYS A 246 -4.29 5.75 20.68
C LYS A 246 -3.21 5.56 19.64
N LEU A 247 -2.19 6.41 19.71
CA LEU A 247 -0.96 6.20 18.95
C LEU A 247 -0.20 5.02 19.55
N LYS A 248 0.31 4.18 18.66
CA LYS A 248 1.10 2.99 18.93
C LYS A 248 2.48 3.22 18.32
N PRO A 249 3.39 3.95 19.01
CA PRO A 249 4.75 4.14 18.52
C PRO A 249 5.45 2.79 18.23
N PRO A 250 6.56 2.81 17.47
CA PRO A 250 7.28 1.59 17.12
C PRO A 250 7.60 0.72 18.33
N GLY A 251 7.28 -0.57 18.25
CA GLY A 251 7.45 -1.54 19.33
C GLY A 251 6.39 -1.49 20.46
N SER A 252 5.37 -0.62 20.38
CA SER A 252 4.32 -0.52 21.40
C SER A 252 2.97 -1.16 21.01
N GLN A 253 2.97 -2.06 20.03
CA GLN A 253 1.77 -2.71 19.49
C GLN A 253 1.32 -3.92 20.35
N ALA A 254 1.12 -3.69 21.65
CA ALA A 254 0.65 -4.76 22.54
C ALA A 254 -0.76 -5.24 22.13
N GLY A 255 -0.91 -6.56 21.95
CA GLY A 255 -2.15 -7.18 21.50
C GLY A 255 -2.38 -7.14 19.99
N ALA A 256 -1.46 -6.56 19.22
CA ALA A 256 -1.46 -6.63 17.76
C ALA A 256 -1.08 -8.03 17.25
N MET A 257 -1.42 -8.29 16.00
CA MET A 257 -0.98 -9.50 15.30
C MET A 257 0.54 -9.46 15.05
N GLY A 258 1.17 -10.63 15.03
CA GLY A 258 2.57 -10.77 14.67
C GLY A 258 2.81 -10.43 13.20
N LEU A 259 3.85 -9.64 12.92
CA LEU A 259 4.17 -9.24 11.55
C LEU A 259 4.50 -10.45 10.66
N ASP A 260 5.16 -11.47 11.20
CA ASP A 260 5.50 -12.69 10.45
C ASP A 260 4.23 -13.44 10.00
N ASP A 261 3.19 -13.49 10.84
CA ASP A 261 1.91 -14.12 10.50
C ASP A 261 1.17 -13.33 9.41
N LEU A 262 1.14 -12.00 9.54
CA LEU A 262 0.56 -11.11 8.54
C LEU A 262 1.30 -11.25 7.20
N ALA A 263 2.64 -11.27 7.22
CA ALA A 263 3.47 -11.41 6.04
C ALA A 263 3.30 -12.79 5.38
N ALA A 264 3.21 -13.86 6.17
CA ALA A 264 2.96 -15.20 5.65
C ALA A 264 1.60 -15.30 4.95
N ALA A 265 0.55 -14.74 5.56
CA ALA A 265 -0.78 -14.70 4.94
C ALA A 265 -0.81 -13.85 3.67
N TRP A 266 -0.17 -12.66 3.70
CA TRP A 266 -0.08 -11.79 2.53
C TRP A 266 0.69 -12.44 1.37
N LEU A 267 1.75 -13.20 1.66
CA LEU A 267 2.54 -13.92 0.65
C LEU A 267 1.84 -15.18 0.11
N GLN A 268 0.77 -15.67 0.75
CA GLN A 268 0.15 -16.94 0.40
C GLN A 268 -0.33 -16.98 -1.06
N GLY A 269 -0.88 -15.87 -1.57
CA GLY A 269 -1.32 -15.77 -2.96
C GLY A 269 -0.20 -16.01 -4.00
N PHE A 270 1.05 -15.75 -3.64
CA PHE A 270 2.19 -16.00 -4.51
C PHE A 270 2.70 -17.45 -4.45
N GLY A 271 2.36 -18.21 -3.41
CA GLY A 271 2.92 -19.54 -3.13
C GLY A 271 2.36 -20.69 -3.97
N SER A 272 1.18 -20.51 -4.56
CA SER A 272 0.52 -21.51 -5.43
C SER A 272 -0.35 -20.81 -6.48
N ASP A 273 -0.68 -21.52 -7.55
CA ASP A 273 -1.67 -21.09 -8.55
C ASP A 273 -3.09 -21.60 -8.23
N ASP A 274 -3.22 -22.51 -7.26
CA ASP A 274 -4.47 -23.13 -6.86
C ASP A 274 -5.19 -22.31 -5.77
N PRO A 275 -6.35 -21.69 -6.09
CA PRO A 275 -7.14 -20.95 -5.11
C PRO A 275 -7.61 -21.78 -3.92
N THR A 276 -7.80 -23.09 -4.08
CA THR A 276 -8.25 -23.98 -3.01
C THR A 276 -7.17 -24.26 -1.98
N ALA A 277 -5.89 -24.10 -2.37
CA ALA A 277 -4.74 -24.12 -1.48
C ALA A 277 -4.38 -22.72 -0.92
N GLY A 278 -5.22 -21.72 -1.19
CA GLY A 278 -4.98 -20.31 -0.83
C GLY A 278 -4.05 -19.55 -1.76
N GLY A 279 -3.60 -20.16 -2.86
CA GLY A 279 -2.83 -19.50 -3.90
C GLY A 279 -3.67 -18.59 -4.78
N CYS A 280 -3.01 -17.91 -5.71
CA CYS A 280 -3.62 -17.08 -6.73
C CYS A 280 -3.05 -17.41 -8.11
N PRO A 281 -3.91 -17.70 -9.11
CA PRO A 281 -3.45 -17.95 -10.47
C PRO A 281 -2.83 -16.68 -11.05
N PRO A 282 -1.78 -16.80 -11.88
CA PRO A 282 -1.16 -15.66 -12.52
C PRO A 282 -2.13 -15.00 -13.51
N CYS A 283 -2.04 -13.68 -13.63
CA CYS A 283 -2.68 -12.95 -14.71
C CYS A 283 -2.12 -13.41 -16.07
N PRO A 284 -2.96 -13.52 -17.11
CA PRO A 284 -2.47 -13.82 -18.44
C PRO A 284 -1.62 -12.66 -18.99
N ALA A 285 -0.75 -12.97 -19.95
CA ALA A 285 0.06 -11.96 -20.65
C ALA A 285 -0.81 -10.88 -21.33
N SER A 286 -2.04 -11.22 -21.72
CA SER A 286 -3.02 -10.29 -22.25
C SER A 286 -4.43 -10.65 -21.77
N GLY A 287 -5.29 -9.63 -21.63
CA GLY A 287 -6.66 -9.79 -21.16
C GLY A 287 -6.80 -9.75 -19.63
N PRO A 288 -8.02 -9.99 -19.11
CA PRO A 288 -8.30 -9.82 -17.69
C PRO A 288 -7.61 -10.89 -16.82
N CYS A 289 -7.16 -10.51 -15.63
CA CYS A 289 -6.74 -11.43 -14.58
C CYS A 289 -7.90 -12.35 -14.19
N PRO A 290 -7.64 -13.63 -13.83
CA PRO A 290 -8.68 -14.53 -13.37
C PRO A 290 -9.37 -13.95 -12.13
N ASP A 291 -10.68 -13.75 -12.23
CA ASP A 291 -11.49 -13.36 -11.09
C ASP A 291 -11.69 -14.56 -10.17
N THR A 292 -11.14 -14.48 -8.96
CA THR A 292 -11.28 -15.55 -7.97
C THR A 292 -12.59 -15.48 -7.18
N THR A 293 -13.42 -14.45 -7.42
CA THR A 293 -14.75 -14.33 -6.77
C THR A 293 -15.79 -15.23 -7.42
N ALA A 294 -15.57 -15.71 -8.65
CA ALA A 294 -16.55 -16.52 -9.40
C ALA A 294 -16.94 -17.87 -8.73
N ASN A 295 -16.19 -18.32 -7.72
CA ASN A 295 -16.52 -19.53 -6.94
C ASN A 295 -17.03 -19.26 -5.51
N HIS A 296 -17.18 -18.00 -5.10
CA HIS A 296 -17.81 -17.65 -3.83
C HIS A 296 -19.12 -16.92 -4.12
N THR A 297 -20.24 -17.53 -3.72
CA THR A 297 -21.59 -16.98 -3.87
C THR A 297 -21.65 -15.50 -3.54
N ALA A 298 -22.01 -14.71 -4.55
CA ALA A 298 -22.18 -13.27 -4.54
C ALA A 298 -22.90 -12.76 -3.29
N THR A 299 -22.11 -12.36 -2.30
CA THR A 299 -22.58 -11.51 -1.19
C THR A 299 -21.60 -10.38 -0.87
N ASP A 300 -20.46 -10.33 -1.56
CA ASP A 300 -19.56 -9.18 -1.50
C ASP A 300 -20.10 -8.07 -2.39
N VAL A 301 -20.58 -7.03 -1.72
CA VAL A 301 -20.91 -5.75 -2.31
C VAL A 301 -19.64 -5.25 -2.98
N LEU A 302 -19.60 -5.34 -4.31
CA LEU A 302 -18.72 -4.53 -5.13
C LEU A 302 -18.74 -3.13 -4.53
N ILE A 303 -17.58 -2.66 -4.06
CA ILE A 303 -17.35 -1.23 -3.92
C ILE A 303 -17.66 -0.69 -5.30
N SER A 304 -18.86 -0.14 -5.47
CA SER A 304 -19.28 0.43 -6.73
C SER A 304 -18.17 1.43 -7.06
N PRO A 305 -17.50 1.30 -8.21
CA PRO A 305 -16.40 2.20 -8.54
C PRO A 305 -16.93 3.61 -8.31
N ALA A 306 -16.21 4.38 -7.49
CA ALA A 306 -16.52 5.79 -7.32
C ALA A 306 -16.75 6.34 -8.72
N ARG A 307 -17.91 6.97 -8.98
CA ARG A 307 -18.16 7.55 -10.30
C ARG A 307 -16.91 8.36 -10.65
N PRO A 308 -16.31 8.18 -11.84
CA PRO A 308 -15.13 8.93 -12.22
C PRO A 308 -15.44 10.41 -11.97
N TYR A 309 -14.62 11.05 -11.14
CA TYR A 309 -14.83 12.43 -10.74
C TYR A 309 -14.94 13.26 -12.03
N PRO A 310 -15.94 14.15 -12.17
CA PRO A 310 -15.85 15.19 -13.18
C PRO A 310 -14.57 15.98 -12.87
N ARG A 311 -13.68 16.09 -13.86
CA ARG A 311 -12.37 16.74 -13.73
C ARG A 311 -12.53 18.05 -12.93
N PRO A 312 -11.65 18.34 -11.96
CA PRO A 312 -11.63 19.67 -11.35
C PRO A 312 -11.53 20.70 -12.48
N HIS A 313 -12.49 21.62 -12.50
CA HIS A 313 -12.52 22.68 -13.50
C HIS A 313 -11.30 23.56 -13.25
N VAL A 314 -10.20 23.30 -13.96
CA VAL A 314 -9.03 24.20 -13.95
C VAL A 314 -9.53 25.52 -14.54
N PRO A 315 -9.54 26.63 -13.78
CA PRO A 315 -9.86 27.93 -14.34
C PRO A 315 -8.86 28.20 -15.46
N ARG A 316 -9.34 28.51 -16.66
CA ARG A 316 -8.46 29.02 -17.72
C ARG A 316 -7.71 30.23 -17.15
N PRO A 317 -6.39 30.35 -17.37
CA PRO A 317 -5.69 31.58 -17.05
C PRO A 317 -6.42 32.71 -17.77
N THR A 318 -7.02 33.63 -17.00
CA THR A 318 -7.48 34.89 -17.54
C THR A 318 -6.25 35.58 -18.10
N ALA A 319 -6.20 35.69 -19.43
CA ALA A 319 -5.22 36.53 -20.10
C ALA A 319 -5.37 37.93 -19.52
N TRP A 320 -4.35 38.38 -18.78
CA TRP A 320 -4.19 39.77 -18.44
C TRP A 320 -3.90 40.49 -19.76
N LEU A 321 -4.93 41.14 -20.30
CA LEU A 321 -4.77 42.17 -21.32
C LEU A 321 -4.08 43.36 -20.65
N SER A 322 -2.81 43.56 -20.99
CA SER A 322 -2.14 44.85 -20.95
C SER A 322 -2.63 45.74 -22.08
#